data_AF-A0A349WER3-F1
#
_entry.id   AF-A0A349WER3-F1
#
_cell.length_a   1.000
_cell.length_b   1.000
_cell.length_c   1.000
_cell.angle_alpha   90.00
_cell.angle_beta   90.00
_cell.angle_gamma   90.00
#
_symmetry.space_group_name_H-M   'P 1'
#
loop_
_entity.id
_entity.type
_entity.pdbx_description
1 polymer ?
#
loop_
_entity_poly.entity_id
_entity_poly.type
_entity_poly.pdbx_seq_one_letter_code
_entity_poly.pdbx_strand_id
1 'polypeptide(L)' 'MWFDSHCHLKIFSDREDLENVISRATDSRVLKMITVGTSPKDWKLYANLVEKYSDQIEYTVGLHPSYVGSTWENEL' A
#
# COMPACT_ATOMS: atom_id res chain seq x y z
N MET A 1 9.37 -3.57 -18.17
CA MET A 1 8.26 -3.11 -17.33
C MET A 1 8.27 -4.00 -16.11
N TRP A 2 8.15 -3.39 -14.93
CA TRP A 2 8.23 -4.08 -13.65
C TRP A 2 6.91 -3.92 -12.90
N PHE A 3 6.60 -4.95 -12.13
CA PHE A 3 5.47 -5.02 -11.23
C PHE A 3 6.03 -5.28 -9.84
N ASP A 4 5.88 -4.32 -8.93
CA ASP A 4 6.21 -4.54 -7.53
C ASP A 4 5.03 -5.26 -6.86
N SER A 5 5.16 -6.56 -6.64
CA SER A 5 4.08 -7.36 -6.06
C SER A 5 3.89 -7.15 -4.56
N HIS A 6 4.80 -6.43 -3.88
CA HIS A 6 4.74 -6.25 -2.44
C HIS A 6 5.57 -5.05 -1.97
N CYS A 7 4.89 -3.99 -1.56
CA CYS A 7 5.52 -2.81 -0.99
C CYS A 7 4.68 -2.20 0.15
N HIS A 8 5.27 -1.26 0.91
CA HIS A 8 4.58 -0.53 1.98
C HIS A 8 4.55 0.97 1.66
N LEU A 9 3.47 1.45 1.03
CA LEU A 9 3.38 2.85 0.61
C LEU A 9 2.94 3.81 1.71
N LYS A 10 2.37 3.29 2.81
CA LYS A 10 1.89 4.10 3.94
C LYS A 10 2.95 5.07 4.46
N ILE A 11 4.21 4.62 4.62
CA ILE A 11 5.28 5.47 5.16
C ILE A 11 5.59 6.69 4.27
N PHE A 12 5.43 6.56 2.96
CA PHE A 12 5.63 7.67 2.03
C PHE A 12 4.42 8.59 2.00
N SER A 13 3.21 8.05 2.16
CA SER A 13 2.00 8.85 2.34
C SER A 13 2.05 9.67 3.64
N ASP A 14 2.46 9.07 4.76
CA ASP A 14 2.58 9.74 6.07
C ASP A 14 3.62 10.88 6.04
N ARG A 15 4.58 10.82 5.11
CA ARG A 15 5.64 11.82 4.91
C ARG A 15 5.36 12.81 3.79
N GLU A 16 4.18 12.74 3.16
CA GLU A 16 3.81 13.57 2.01
C GLU A 16 4.78 13.44 0.80
N ASP A 17 5.51 12.32 0.67
CA ASP A 17 6.50 12.08 -0.40
C ASP A 17 6.02 11.06 -1.46
N LEU A 18 4.79 10.54 -1.31
CA LEU A 18 4.29 9.45 -2.15
C LEU A 18 4.31 9.78 -3.65
N GLU A 19 3.99 11.02 -4.03
CA GLU A 19 3.98 11.45 -5.43
C GLU A 19 5.38 11.38 -6.07
N ASN A 20 6.41 11.81 -5.34
CA ASN A 20 7.80 11.71 -5.80
C ASN A 20 8.24 10.25 -5.91
N VAL A 21 7.80 9.37 -5.00
CA VAL A 21 8.07 7.93 -5.08
C VAL A 21 7.46 7.32 -6.35
N ILE A 22 6.20 7.62 -6.64
CA ILE A 22 5.50 7.11 -7.84
C ILE A 22 6.17 7.63 -9.12
N SER A 23 6.58 8.90 -9.16
CA SER A 23 7.30 9.46 -10.30
C SER A 23 8.63 8.72 -10.55
N ARG A 24 9.46 8.55 -9.50
CA ARG A 24 10.74 7.81 -9.64
C ARG A 24 10.54 6.35 -10.05
N ALA A 25 9.49 5.71 -9.53
CA ALA A 25 9.13 4.33 -9.89
C ALA A 25 8.75 4.24 -11.38
N THR A 26 7.94 5.18 -11.85
CA THR A 26 7.51 5.27 -13.26
C THR A 26 8.70 5.49 -14.19
N ASP A 27 9.60 6.42 -13.86
CA ASP A 27 10.83 6.69 -14.63
C ASP A 27 11.73 5.45 -14.71
N SER A 28 11.71 4.62 -13.66
CA SER A 28 12.43 3.35 -13.57
C SER A 28 11.67 2.17 -14.19
N ARG A 29 10.53 2.41 -14.84
CA ARG A 29 9.65 1.42 -15.48
C ARG A 29 8.97 0.43 -14.52
N VAL A 30 8.83 0.78 -13.24
CA VAL A 30 7.92 0.11 -12.28
C VAL A 30 6.56 0.76 -12.46
N LEU A 31 5.69 0.09 -13.21
CA LEU A 31 4.43 0.70 -13.68
C LEU A 31 3.24 0.32 -12.81
N LYS A 32 3.38 -0.69 -11.94
CA LYS A 32 2.32 -1.08 -11.03
C LYS A 32 2.90 -1.68 -9.75
N MET A 33 2.26 -1.38 -8.62
CA MET A 33 2.71 -1.75 -7.28
C MET A 33 1.52 -2.23 -6.45
N ILE A 34 1.70 -3.29 -5.66
CA ILE A 34 0.73 -3.71 -4.65
C ILE A 34 1.21 -3.22 -3.28
N THR A 35 0.50 -2.28 -2.68
CA THR A 35 0.73 -1.90 -1.28
C THR A 35 0.01 -2.88 -0.36
N VAL A 36 0.72 -3.53 0.55
CA VAL A 36 0.12 -4.59 1.37
C VAL A 36 -0.61 -4.05 2.60
N GLY A 37 -1.87 -4.45 2.74
CA GLY A 37 -2.66 -4.26 3.96
C GLY A 37 -2.08 -5.09 5.10
N THR A 38 -1.88 -4.45 6.25
CA THR A 38 -1.32 -5.09 7.45
C THR A 38 -2.25 -5.04 8.65
N SER A 39 -3.17 -4.07 8.68
CA SER A 39 -4.22 -3.93 9.71
C SER A 39 -5.34 -3.02 9.21
N PRO A 40 -6.54 -3.00 9.82
CA PRO A 40 -7.63 -2.10 9.42
C PRO A 40 -7.26 -0.62 9.37
N LYS A 41 -6.21 -0.23 10.11
CA LYS A 41 -5.69 1.14 10.17
C LYS A 41 -5.12 1.63 8.84
N ASP A 42 -4.73 0.73 7.93
CA ASP A 42 -4.18 1.10 6.63
C ASP A 42 -5.16 0.94 5.45
N TRP A 43 -6.22 0.14 5.60
CA TRP A 43 -7.14 -0.17 4.48
C TRP A 43 -7.83 1.06 3.90
N LYS A 44 -8.33 1.97 4.75
CA LYS A 44 -8.98 3.22 4.27
C LYS A 44 -8.00 4.12 3.53
N LEU A 45 -6.75 4.20 4.00
CA LEU A 45 -5.71 4.95 3.30
C LEU A 45 -5.48 4.34 1.92
N TYR A 46 -5.32 3.02 1.83
CA TYR A 46 -5.03 2.36 0.56
C TYR A 46 -6.20 2.41 -0.43
N ALA A 47 -7.44 2.32 0.04
CA ALA A 47 -8.61 2.55 -0.80
C ALA A 47 -8.56 3.95 -1.46
N ASN A 48 -8.25 4.99 -0.67
CA ASN A 48 -8.09 6.35 -1.21
C ASN A 48 -6.90 6.48 -2.17
N LEU A 49 -5.80 5.74 -1.93
CA LEU A 49 -4.64 5.76 -2.83
C LEU A 49 -4.98 5.14 -4.19
N VAL A 50 -5.74 4.04 -4.24
CA VAL A 50 -6.17 3.44 -5.50
C VAL A 50 -7.14 4.36 -6.25
N GLU A 51 -7.99 5.12 -5.56
CA GLU A 51 -8.82 6.14 -6.23
C GLU A 51 -7.97 7.23 -6.91
N LYS A 52 -6.83 7.62 -6.32
CA LYS A 52 -5.94 8.66 -6.85
C LYS A 52 -4.94 8.14 -7.91
N TYR A 53 -4.49 6.89 -7.77
CA TYR A 53 -3.38 6.31 -8.55
C TYR A 53 -3.75 4.94 -9.14
N SER A 54 -4.98 4.80 -9.65
CA SER A 54 -5.57 3.52 -10.11
C SER A 54 -4.74 2.77 -11.16
N ASP A 55 -3.96 3.49 -11.96
CA ASP A 55 -3.08 2.90 -12.97
C ASP A 55 -1.79 2.31 -12.36
N GLN A 56 -1.32 2.86 -11.24
CA GLN A 56 -0.03 2.52 -10.63
C GLN A 56 -0.14 1.70 -9.33
N ILE A 57 -1.24 1.79 -8.60
CA ILE A 57 -1.37 1.21 -7.25
C ILE A 57 -2.59 0.29 -7.19
N GLU A 58 -2.36 -0.90 -6.64
CA GLU A 58 -3.37 -1.81 -6.13
C GLU A 58 -3.07 -2.07 -4.64
N TYR A 59 -3.98 -2.70 -3.91
CA TYR A 59 -3.75 -3.05 -2.51
C TYR A 59 -4.35 -4.38 -2.13
N THR A 60 -3.82 -4.96 -1.05
CA THR A 60 -4.45 -6.10 -0.36
C THR A 60 -5.07 -5.64 0.94
N VAL A 61 -6.02 -6.43 1.44
CA VAL A 61 -6.52 -6.33 2.81
C VAL A 61 -6.14 -7.59 3.56
N GLY A 62 -5.75 -7.43 4.82
CA GLY A 62 -5.27 -8.54 5.62
C GLY A 62 -4.68 -8.07 6.94
N LEU A 63 -4.53 -9.03 7.84
CA LEU A 63 -3.92 -8.87 9.15
C LEU A 63 -2.53 -9.49 9.12
N HIS A 64 -1.51 -8.70 9.34
CA HIS A 64 -0.14 -9.20 9.41
C HIS A 64 0.16 -9.70 10.82
N PRO A 65 0.82 -10.87 10.99
CA PRO A 65 0.98 -11.54 12.28
C PRO A 65 1.69 -10.69 13.35
N SER A 66 2.56 -9.76 12.96
CA SER A 66 3.24 -8.85 13.90
C SER A 66 2.35 -7.73 14.46
N TYR A 67 1.15 -7.51 13.94
CA TYR A 67 0.26 -6.43 14.36
C TYR A 67 -1.02 -6.92 15.04
N VAL A 68 -1.12 -8.23 15.30
CA VAL A 68 -2.31 -8.81 15.90
C VAL A 68 -1.99 -9.60 17.17
N GLY A 69 -2.95 -9.62 18.10
CA GLY A 69 -2.88 -10.41 19.32
C GLY A 69 -3.63 -11.74 19.21
N SER A 70 -3.85 -12.39 20.35
CA SER A 70 -4.64 -13.63 20.45
C SER A 70 -6.14 -13.45 20.13
N THR A 71 -6.58 -12.21 19.91
CA THR A 71 -7.98 -11.85 19.61
C THR A 71 -8.10 -11.17 18.24
N TRP A 72 -7.23 -11.55 17.30
CA TRP A 72 -7.12 -10.95 15.96
C TRP A 72 -8.42 -11.06 15.15
N GLU A 73 -9.27 -12.03 15.45
CA GLU A 73 -10.56 -12.25 14.81
C GLU A 73 -11.50 -11.04 14.98
N ASN A 74 -11.31 -10.25 16.05
CA ASN A 74 -12.06 -9.02 16.30
C ASN A 74 -11.56 -7.81 15.49
N GLU A 75 -10.45 -7.96 14.75
CA GLU A 75 -9.83 -6.91 13.95
C GLU A 75 -10.09 -7.08 12.44
N LEU A 76 -10.94 -8.03 12.02
CA LEU A 76 -11.37 -8.20 10.63
C LEU A 76 -12.50 -7.23 10.22
#